data_AF-A0A366CTB1-F1
#
_entry.id   AF-A0A366CTB1-F1
#
_cell.length_a   1.000
_cell.length_b   1.000
_cell.length_c   1.000
_cell.angle_alpha   90.00
_cell.angle_beta   90.00
_cell.angle_gamma   90.00
#
_symmetry.space_group_name_H-M   'P 1'
#
loop_
_entity.id
_entity.type
_entity.pdbx_description
1 polymer ?
#
loop_
_entity_poly.entity_id
_entity_poly.type
_entity_poly.pdbx_seq_one_letter_code
_entity_poly.pdbx_strand_id
1 'polypeptide(L)'
;MSPQLQDARTAWRTSANDVDTHACANDLDEVTIHVDVHPEPQSARSDADYATQISDDPYNPFKSGVRLPFDGSRGGAKLISTELGISRVSWSNGVHSVLLEINSDPEVPGLPSRHPFDTLNRLIDQIVEHADSLIASGRW
;
A
#
# COMPACT_ATOMS: atom_id res chain seq x y z
N MET A 1 -18.50 17.46 -30.50
CA MET A 1 -18.81 17.94 -29.14
C MET A 1 -18.17 16.96 -28.17
N SER A 2 -17.03 17.32 -27.58
CA SER A 2 -16.33 16.47 -26.62
C SER A 2 -17.03 16.54 -25.27
N PRO A 3 -17.29 15.42 -24.58
CA PRO A 3 -17.86 15.46 -23.24
C PRO A 3 -16.81 16.02 -22.28
N GLN A 4 -17.13 17.14 -21.64
CA GLN A 4 -16.33 17.70 -20.55
C GLN A 4 -16.41 16.75 -19.35
N LEU A 5 -15.25 16.30 -18.87
CA LEU A 5 -15.13 15.66 -17.56
C LEU A 5 -15.62 16.66 -16.51
N GLN A 6 -16.56 16.24 -15.67
CA GLN A 6 -17.08 17.07 -14.59
C GLN A 6 -16.01 17.23 -13.52
N ASP A 7 -15.73 18.47 -13.13
CA ASP A 7 -14.87 18.79 -11.99
C ASP A 7 -15.38 18.07 -10.73
N ALA A 8 -14.43 17.54 -9.96
CA ALA A 8 -14.68 16.85 -8.70
C ALA A 8 -15.52 17.75 -7.78
N ARG A 9 -16.73 17.29 -7.44
CA ARG A 9 -17.62 17.97 -6.50
C ARG A 9 -16.93 18.07 -5.15
N THR A 10 -16.51 19.27 -4.78
CA THR A 10 -16.03 19.58 -3.44
C THR A 10 -17.19 19.38 -2.47
N ALA A 11 -17.10 18.37 -1.61
CA ALA A 11 -18.14 18.07 -0.65
C ALA A 11 -17.55 17.84 0.75
N TRP A 12 -17.99 18.72 1.65
CA TRP A 12 -17.98 18.68 3.11
C TRP A 12 -16.78 19.27 3.85
N ARG A 13 -17.12 20.12 4.82
CA ARG A 13 -16.19 20.80 5.74
C ARG A 13 -15.47 19.73 6.55
N THR A 14 -14.15 19.75 6.48
CA THR A 14 -13.31 18.80 7.18
C THR A 14 -13.32 19.05 8.69
N SER A 15 -13.51 18.00 9.49
CA SER A 15 -13.31 18.06 10.94
C SER A 15 -11.81 18.15 11.25
N ALA A 16 -11.43 18.64 12.44
CA ALA A 16 -10.02 18.78 12.83
C ALA A 16 -9.24 17.44 12.94
N ASN A 17 -9.90 16.31 12.65
CA ASN A 17 -9.35 14.96 12.64
C ASN A 17 -9.38 14.31 11.24
N ASP A 18 -9.67 15.08 10.19
CA ASP A 18 -9.82 14.51 8.86
C ASP A 18 -8.44 14.17 8.28
N VAL A 19 -8.25 12.87 8.05
CA VAL A 19 -7.15 12.33 7.27
C VAL A 19 -7.40 12.73 5.81
N ASP A 20 -6.43 13.40 5.19
CA ASP A 20 -6.50 13.64 3.75
C ASP A 20 -6.05 12.35 3.05
N THR A 21 -6.89 11.83 2.16
CA THR A 21 -6.66 10.52 1.53
C THR A 21 -6.56 10.71 0.03
N HIS A 22 -5.45 10.24 -0.53
CA HIS A 22 -5.23 10.20 -1.97
C HIS A 22 -5.03 8.75 -2.40
N ALA A 23 -5.71 8.34 -3.46
CA ALA A 23 -5.58 6.99 -3.97
C ALA A 23 -5.49 6.97 -5.49
N CYS A 24 -4.69 6.07 -6.02
CA CYS A 24 -4.68 5.76 -7.44
C CYS A 24 -4.47 4.27 -7.67
N ALA A 25 -4.93 3.82 -8.84
CA ALA A 25 -4.83 2.44 -9.29
C ALA A 25 -4.42 2.43 -10.76
N ASN A 26 -3.79 1.35 -11.21
CA ASN A 26 -3.61 1.12 -12.65
C ASN A 26 -4.94 0.70 -13.30
N ASP A 27 -4.98 0.69 -14.65
CA ASP A 27 -6.21 0.40 -15.41
C ASP A 27 -6.86 -0.97 -15.12
N LEU A 28 -6.12 -1.89 -14.50
CA LEU A 28 -6.56 -3.25 -14.18
C LEU A 28 -6.79 -3.46 -12.68
N ASP A 29 -6.62 -2.43 -11.84
CA ASP A 29 -6.65 -2.50 -10.37
C ASP A 29 -5.72 -3.59 -9.79
N GLU A 30 -4.67 -3.95 -10.54
CA GLU A 30 -3.63 -4.89 -10.12
C GLU A 30 -2.64 -4.25 -9.16
N VAL A 31 -2.47 -2.93 -9.25
CA VAL A 31 -1.64 -2.16 -8.33
C VAL A 31 -2.43 -0.96 -7.88
N THR A 32 -2.66 -0.86 -6.56
CA THR A 32 -3.29 0.28 -5.92
C THR A 32 -2.35 0.89 -4.90
N ILE A 33 -2.34 2.22 -4.81
CA ILE A 33 -1.61 2.95 -3.78
C ILE A 33 -2.54 3.97 -3.16
N HIS A 34 -2.54 3.98 -1.82
CA HIS A 34 -3.28 4.88 -0.97
C HIS A 34 -2.28 5.63 -0.10
N VAL A 35 -2.46 6.94 0.01
CA VAL A 35 -1.65 7.82 0.85
C VAL A 35 -2.59 8.57 1.76
N ASP A 36 -2.43 8.34 3.06
CA ASP A 36 -3.20 8.97 4.12
C ASP A 36 -2.30 9.98 4.85
N VAL A 37 -2.74 11.24 4.90
CA VAL A 37 -2.01 12.33 5.56
C VAL A 37 -2.61 12.54 6.95
N HIS A 38 -1.84 12.17 7.97
CA HIS A 38 -2.26 12.29 9.36
C HIS A 38 -1.79 13.61 9.99
N PRO A 39 -2.42 14.03 11.11
CA PRO A 39 -1.96 15.22 11.85
C PRO A 39 -0.55 15.07 12.45
N GLU A 40 -0.16 13.85 12.82
CA GLU A 40 1.10 13.57 13.51
C GLU A 40 1.80 12.32 12.93
N PRO A 41 3.16 12.30 12.87
CA PRO A 41 3.90 11.15 12.34
C PRO A 41 3.64 9.83 13.08
N GLN A 42 3.39 9.91 14.39
CA GLN A 42 3.08 8.74 15.22
C GLN A 42 1.76 8.08 14.80
N SER A 43 0.78 8.87 14.35
CA SER A 43 -0.50 8.37 13.84
C SER A 43 -0.32 7.67 12.51
N ALA A 44 0.41 8.27 11.58
CA ALA A 44 0.74 7.65 10.29
C ALA A 44 1.49 6.33 10.46
N ARG A 45 2.45 6.29 11.39
CA ARG A 45 3.16 5.06 11.72
C ARG A 45 2.25 3.97 12.28
N SER A 46 1.37 4.34 13.20
CA SER A 46 0.44 3.38 13.83
C SER A 46 -0.54 2.80 12.80
N ASP A 47 -0.98 3.63 11.86
CA ASP A 47 -1.80 3.20 10.73
C ASP A 47 -1.05 2.20 9.84
N ALA A 48 0.20 2.51 9.46
CA ALA A 48 1.02 1.61 8.65
C ALA A 48 1.31 0.26 9.35
N ASP A 49 1.58 0.29 10.66
CA ASP A 49 1.74 -0.90 11.49
C ASP A 49 0.45 -1.74 11.52
N TYR A 50 -0.71 -1.09 11.67
CA TYR A 50 -2.01 -1.74 11.72
C TYR A 50 -2.41 -2.38 10.38
N ALA A 51 -2.19 -1.67 9.27
CA ALA A 51 -2.54 -2.13 7.92
C ALA A 51 -1.85 -3.47 7.55
N THR A 52 -0.72 -3.78 8.18
CA THR A 52 0.07 -5.00 7.95
C THR A 52 0.07 -5.96 9.13
N GLN A 53 -0.85 -5.78 10.06
CA GLN A 53 -1.06 -6.70 11.17
C GLN A 53 -1.75 -7.97 10.67
N ILE A 54 -1.12 -9.13 10.87
CA ILE A 54 -1.76 -10.42 10.63
C ILE A 54 -2.66 -10.72 11.83
N SER A 55 -3.98 -10.66 11.64
CA SER A 55 -4.94 -11.13 12.64
C SER A 55 -5.08 -12.65 12.60
N ASP A 56 -5.53 -13.24 13.71
CA ASP A 56 -5.88 -14.67 13.81
C ASP A 56 -7.22 -15.02 13.12
N ASP A 57 -7.81 -14.07 12.38
CA ASP A 57 -9.06 -14.27 11.66
C ASP A 57 -8.91 -15.42 10.65
N PRO A 58 -9.80 -16.43 10.66
CA PRO A 58 -9.76 -17.53 9.69
C PRO A 58 -9.89 -17.07 8.23
N TYR A 59 -10.44 -15.88 7.97
CA TYR A 59 -10.60 -15.31 6.63
C TYR A 59 -9.47 -14.37 6.22
N ASN A 60 -8.43 -14.19 7.05
CA ASN A 60 -7.28 -13.38 6.70
C ASN A 60 -6.51 -14.02 5.53
N PRO A 61 -6.44 -13.38 4.35
CA PRO A 61 -5.83 -13.98 3.17
C PRO A 61 -4.29 -13.99 3.28
N PHE A 62 -3.69 -13.27 4.24
CA PHE A 62 -2.25 -13.24 4.46
C PHE A 62 -1.78 -14.24 5.52
N LYS A 63 -2.62 -15.19 5.96
CA LYS A 63 -2.27 -16.16 7.01
C LYS A 63 -1.08 -17.05 6.64
N SER A 64 -0.91 -17.41 5.37
CA SER A 64 0.26 -18.12 4.84
C SER A 64 1.32 -17.20 4.23
N GLY A 65 1.06 -15.88 4.20
CA GLY A 65 1.96 -14.90 3.62
C GLY A 65 3.23 -14.69 4.45
N VAL A 66 4.30 -14.28 3.78
CA VAL A 66 5.54 -13.89 4.45
C VAL A 66 5.45 -12.42 4.86
N ARG A 67 5.60 -12.17 6.17
CA ARG A 67 5.69 -10.81 6.73
C ARG A 67 7.13 -10.38 6.89
N LEU A 68 7.50 -9.28 6.23
CA LEU A 68 8.81 -8.64 6.34
C LEU A 68 8.63 -7.23 6.92
N PRO A 69 8.84 -7.02 8.23
CA PRO A 69 8.76 -5.70 8.84
C PRO A 69 9.79 -4.75 8.23
N PHE A 70 9.41 -3.49 8.02
CA PHE A 70 10.40 -2.46 7.79
C PHE A 70 11.13 -2.10 9.09
N ASP A 71 12.22 -1.36 8.98
CA ASP A 71 12.96 -0.90 10.14
C ASP A 71 12.20 0.18 10.94
N GLY A 72 12.80 0.59 12.05
CA GLY A 72 12.21 1.56 12.96
C GLY A 72 12.00 2.96 12.37
N SER A 73 12.51 3.27 11.17
CA SER A 73 12.33 4.56 10.50
C SER A 73 11.00 4.66 9.75
N ARG A 74 10.49 3.54 9.24
CA ARG A 74 9.26 3.48 8.42
C ARG A 74 8.05 2.92 9.16
N GLY A 75 8.25 1.97 10.08
CA GLY A 75 7.12 1.16 10.58
C GLY A 75 6.46 0.33 9.47
N GLY A 76 5.40 -0.39 9.80
CA GLY A 76 4.69 -1.26 8.87
C GLY A 76 5.52 -2.47 8.42
N ALA A 77 5.11 -3.07 7.30
CA ALA A 77 5.72 -4.27 6.75
C ALA A 77 5.33 -4.49 5.29
N LYS A 78 5.99 -5.46 4.66
CA LYS A 78 5.52 -6.17 3.47
C LYS A 78 4.82 -7.45 3.93
N LEU A 79 3.63 -7.72 3.40
CA LEU A 79 2.94 -9.00 3.47
C LEU A 79 2.85 -9.53 2.05
N ILE A 80 3.57 -10.60 1.73
CA ILE A 80 3.60 -11.16 0.37
C ILE A 80 3.08 -12.59 0.42
N SER A 81 1.97 -12.85 -0.29
CA SER A 81 1.40 -14.18 -0.48
C SER A 81 1.47 -14.55 -1.96
N THR A 82 2.53 -15.26 -2.35
CA THR A 82 2.65 -15.77 -3.74
C THR A 82 1.64 -16.87 -4.03
N GLU A 83 1.21 -17.61 -3.00
CA GLU A 83 0.16 -18.63 -3.10
C GLU A 83 -1.17 -18.04 -3.58
N LEU A 84 -1.58 -16.91 -3.00
CA LEU A 84 -2.83 -16.23 -3.37
C LEU A 84 -2.64 -15.16 -4.43
N GLY A 85 -1.39 -14.85 -4.80
CA GLY A 85 -1.09 -13.79 -5.75
C GLY A 85 -1.47 -12.41 -5.22
N ILE A 86 -1.32 -12.16 -3.92
CA ILE A 86 -1.63 -10.86 -3.32
C ILE A 86 -0.48 -10.41 -2.43
N SER A 87 -0.17 -9.12 -2.49
CA SER A 87 0.75 -8.47 -1.57
C SER A 87 0.12 -7.22 -1.00
N ARG A 88 0.29 -7.01 0.31
CA ARG A 88 -0.06 -5.77 0.99
C ARG A 88 1.19 -5.22 1.65
N VAL A 89 1.50 -3.97 1.35
CA VAL A 89 2.68 -3.29 1.86
C VAL A 89 2.23 -1.99 2.47
N SER A 90 2.69 -1.70 3.68
CA SER A 90 2.44 -0.40 4.27
C SER A 90 3.65 0.10 5.02
N TRP A 91 3.88 1.41 4.93
CA TRP A 91 4.97 2.12 5.58
C TRP A 91 4.54 3.57 5.85
N SER A 92 5.27 4.25 6.73
CA SER A 92 5.07 5.66 7.00
C SER A 92 6.30 6.50 6.66
N ASN A 93 6.06 7.75 6.28
CA ASN A 93 7.09 8.75 6.02
C ASN A 93 6.63 10.13 6.51
N GLY A 94 7.13 10.53 7.68
CA GLY A 94 6.64 11.70 8.40
C GLY A 94 5.16 11.53 8.73
N VAL A 95 4.33 12.47 8.27
CA VAL A 95 2.87 12.46 8.47
C VAL A 95 2.09 11.58 7.48
N HIS A 96 2.77 10.94 6.52
CA HIS A 96 2.12 10.14 5.50
C HIS A 96 2.15 8.66 5.90
N SER A 97 0.99 8.00 5.89
CA SER A 97 0.86 6.55 5.85
C SER A 97 0.63 6.16 4.39
N VAL A 98 1.34 5.14 3.91
CA VAL A 98 1.18 4.64 2.54
C VAL A 98 0.77 3.18 2.59
N LEU A 99 -0.26 2.83 1.84
CA LEU A 99 -0.73 1.47 1.65
C LEU A 99 -0.64 1.14 0.15
N LEU A 100 0.14 0.12 -0.18
CA LEU A 100 0.31 -0.42 -1.52
C LEU A 100 -0.26 -1.84 -1.53
N GLU A 101 -1.20 -2.10 -2.44
CA GLU A 101 -1.69 -3.45 -2.71
C GLU A 101 -1.31 -3.85 -4.14
N ILE A 102 -0.81 -5.09 -4.27
CA ILE A 102 -0.41 -5.67 -5.54
C ILE A 102 -1.12 -7.01 -5.69
N ASN A 103 -1.96 -7.12 -6.71
CA ASN A 103 -2.50 -8.38 -7.21
C ASN A 103 -1.57 -8.89 -8.31
N SER A 104 -1.06 -10.10 -8.13
CA SER A 104 -0.15 -10.79 -9.03
C SER A 104 -0.71 -12.17 -9.38
N ASP A 105 -0.18 -12.80 -10.42
CA ASP A 105 -0.51 -14.21 -10.69
C ASP A 105 -0.15 -15.11 -9.48
N PRO A 106 -1.09 -15.92 -8.96
CA PRO A 106 -0.80 -16.88 -7.89
C PRO A 106 0.11 -18.02 -8.39
N GLU A 107 0.86 -18.60 -7.46
CA GLU A 107 1.69 -19.77 -7.76
C GLU A 107 0.84 -21.03 -7.91
N VAL A 108 0.92 -21.63 -9.10
CA VAL A 108 0.22 -22.88 -9.42
C VAL A 108 1.22 -24.04 -9.38
N PRO A 109 1.00 -25.08 -8.55
CA PRO A 109 1.90 -26.23 -8.48
C PRO A 109 2.14 -26.88 -9.85
N GLY A 110 3.41 -27.09 -10.19
CA GLY A 110 3.82 -27.69 -11.46
C GLY A 110 3.92 -26.73 -12.64
N LEU A 111 3.59 -25.44 -12.46
CA LEU A 111 3.84 -24.39 -13.45
C LEU A 111 4.97 -23.46 -12.99
N PRO A 112 5.76 -22.90 -13.93
CA PRO A 112 6.72 -21.85 -13.58
C PRO A 112 6.00 -20.63 -12.99
N SER A 113 6.48 -20.16 -11.83
CA SER A 113 5.99 -18.94 -11.20
C SER A 113 6.29 -17.73 -12.08
N ARG A 114 5.26 -16.92 -12.37
CA ARG A 114 5.41 -15.67 -13.12
C ARG A 114 5.89 -14.53 -12.25
N HIS A 115 5.47 -14.51 -10.98
CA HIS A 115 5.82 -13.50 -10.00
C HIS A 115 6.39 -14.17 -8.74
N PRO A 116 7.59 -14.77 -8.81
CA PRO A 116 8.19 -15.41 -7.67
C PRO A 116 8.49 -14.38 -6.57
N PHE A 117 8.52 -14.86 -5.32
CA PHE A 117 8.68 -14.03 -4.13
C PHE A 117 9.78 -12.97 -4.24
N ASP A 118 10.99 -13.37 -4.65
CA ASP A 118 12.14 -12.45 -4.74
C ASP A 118 11.94 -11.32 -5.75
N THR A 119 11.15 -11.57 -6.80
CA THR A 119 10.83 -10.55 -7.81
C THR A 119 9.84 -9.55 -7.24
N LEU A 120 8.76 -10.02 -6.59
CA LEU A 120 7.79 -9.16 -5.92
C LEU A 120 8.45 -8.34 -4.81
N ASN A 121 9.27 -8.97 -3.97
CA ASN A 121 9.96 -8.29 -2.87
C ASN A 121 10.86 -7.15 -3.37
N ARG A 122 11.63 -7.39 -4.45
CA ARG A 122 12.48 -6.37 -5.06
C ARG A 122 11.69 -5.25 -5.73
N LEU A 123 10.60 -5.58 -6.41
CA LEU A 123 9.72 -4.58 -7.01
C LEU A 123 9.12 -3.68 -5.94
N ILE A 124 8.65 -4.26 -4.84
CA ILE A 124 8.12 -3.53 -3.69
C ILE A 124 9.18 -2.58 -3.12
N ASP A 125 10.42 -3.03 -2.93
CA ASP A 125 11.52 -2.17 -2.47
C ASP A 125 11.72 -0.95 -3.39
N GLN A 126 11.69 -1.17 -4.70
CA GLN A 126 11.84 -0.09 -5.68
C GLN A 126 10.69 0.91 -5.61
N ILE A 127 9.45 0.44 -5.45
CA ILE A 127 8.26 1.30 -5.33
C ILE A 127 8.35 2.13 -4.04
N VAL A 128 8.67 1.50 -2.91
CA VAL A 128 8.78 2.17 -1.60
C VAL A 128 9.84 3.27 -1.64
N GLU A 129 11.05 2.96 -2.12
CA GLU A 129 12.13 3.95 -2.20
C GLU A 129 11.79 5.10 -3.17
N HIS A 130 11.10 4.81 -4.28
CA HIS A 130 10.67 5.85 -5.21
C HIS A 130 9.60 6.75 -4.60
N ALA A 131 8.56 6.16 -4.00
CA ALA A 131 7.47 6.88 -3.35
C ALA A 131 7.99 7.76 -2.20
N ASP A 132 8.90 7.25 -1.37
CA ASP A 132 9.53 8.03 -0.29
C ASP A 132 10.26 9.26 -0.82
N SER A 133 10.95 9.14 -1.98
CA SER A 133 11.61 10.27 -2.61
C SER A 133 10.62 11.36 -3.07
N LEU A 134 9.47 10.95 -3.58
CA LEU A 134 8.42 11.88 -4.05
C LEU A 134 7.75 12.58 -2.87
N ILE A 135 7.38 11.83 -1.84
CA ILE A 135 6.78 12.35 -0.59
C ILE A 135 7.72 13.35 0.07
N ALA A 136 9.01 13.00 0.25
CA ALA A 136 9.99 13.88 0.87
C ALA A 136 10.21 15.19 0.07
N SER A 137 10.05 15.13 -1.25
CA SER A 137 10.20 16.30 -2.13
C SER A 137 8.93 17.16 -2.26
N GLY A 138 7.77 16.65 -1.80
CA GLY A 138 6.46 17.28 -2.02
C GLY A 138 6.01 17.28 -3.49
N ARG A 139 6.56 16.40 -4.32
CA ARG A 139 6.28 16.31 -5.77
C ARG A 139 5.53 15.01 -6.07
N TRP A 140 4.40 14.82 -5.40
CA TRP A 140 3.52 13.67 -5.56
C TRP A 140 2.12 14.13 -6.01
#